data_AF-A0A116P4G0-F1
#
_entry.id   AF-A0A116P4G0-F1
#
_cell.length_a   1.000
_cell.length_b   1.000
_cell.length_c   1.000
_cell.angle_alpha   90.00
_cell.angle_beta   90.00
_cell.angle_gamma   90.00
#
_symmetry.space_group_name_H-M   'P 1'
#
loop_
_entity.id
_entity.type
_entity.pdbx_description
1 polymer ?
#
loop_
_entity_poly.entity_id
_entity_poly.type
_entity_poly.pdbx_seq_one_letter_code
_entity_poly.pdbx_strand_id
1 'polypeptide(L)'
;MVNKYQVRHEPTNCKILVDFHSEFILSETGDFVLIGEGDDSLASLANGAFFNYARANNQEHRDLDINPVSLYDPAFRKQTLARKNGRFQAAIYFAGKPLRLWPRLWYYHYANPRGIYARESRSKKYYVKQAGKSLKNELKSRKNR
;
A
#
# COMPACT_ATOMS: atom_id res chain seq x y z
N MET A 1 28.95 -4.25 7.12
CA MET A 1 28.54 -2.98 6.50
C MET A 1 27.08 -3.11 6.07
N VAL A 2 26.16 -2.43 6.76
CA VAL A 2 24.72 -2.47 6.42
C VAL A 2 24.50 -1.50 5.26
N ASN A 3 24.02 -2.01 4.14
CA ASN A 3 23.82 -1.23 2.92
C ASN A 3 22.73 -0.18 3.18
N LYS A 4 23.07 1.12 3.09
CA LYS A 4 22.20 2.28 3.39
C LYS A 4 20.94 2.37 2.49
N TYR A 5 20.80 1.45 1.54
CA TYR A 5 19.69 1.34 0.60
C TYR A 5 18.81 0.10 0.79
N GLN A 6 19.01 -0.68 1.86
CA GLN A 6 18.01 -1.66 2.27
C GLN A 6 16.79 -0.91 2.80
N VAL A 7 15.80 -0.72 1.92
CA VAL A 7 14.46 -0.27 2.33
C VAL A 7 13.99 -1.26 3.38
N ARG A 8 13.60 -0.76 4.56
CA ARG A 8 12.94 -1.58 5.59
C ARG A 8 11.83 -2.37 4.91
N HIS A 9 11.70 -3.64 5.26
CA HIS A 9 10.68 -4.51 4.69
C HIS A 9 9.32 -3.80 4.66
N GLU A 10 8.82 -3.51 3.46
CA GLU A 10 7.50 -2.91 3.28
C GLU A 10 6.44 -4.00 3.50
N PRO A 11 5.51 -3.86 4.46
CA PRO A 11 4.51 -4.88 4.76
C PRO A 11 3.53 -5.08 3.59
N THR A 12 2.95 -6.28 3.49
CA THR A 12 1.92 -6.61 2.47
C THR A 12 0.53 -6.42 3.06
N ASN A 13 0.09 -5.17 3.14
CA ASN A 13 -1.23 -4.83 3.65
C ASN A 13 -2.34 -5.15 2.62
N CYS A 14 -3.55 -5.46 3.10
CA CYS A 14 -4.73 -5.69 2.28
C CYS A 14 -5.74 -4.56 2.43
N LYS A 15 -6.20 -3.98 1.31
CA LYS A 15 -7.40 -3.13 1.29
C LYS A 15 -8.63 -4.03 1.19
N ILE A 16 -9.55 -3.90 2.15
CA ILE A 16 -10.83 -4.60 2.20
C ILE A 16 -11.91 -3.60 1.85
N LEU A 17 -12.71 -3.91 0.82
CA LEU A 17 -13.87 -3.12 0.42
C LEU A 17 -15.14 -3.91 0.76
N VAL A 18 -16.04 -3.32 1.53
CA VAL A 18 -17.32 -3.90 1.94
C VAL A 18 -18.44 -3.10 1.28
N ASP A 19 -19.26 -3.78 0.49
CA ASP A 19 -20.45 -3.24 -0.20
C ASP A 19 -20.21 -1.94 -0.98
N PHE A 20 -19.00 -1.78 -1.55
CA PHE A 20 -18.57 -0.56 -2.24
C PHE A 20 -18.49 0.69 -1.32
N HIS A 21 -18.90 0.56 -0.06
CA HIS A 21 -19.10 1.68 0.83
C HIS A 21 -17.97 1.86 1.80
N SER A 22 -17.55 0.78 2.45
CA SER A 22 -16.61 0.85 3.56
C SER A 22 -15.27 0.24 3.19
N GLU A 23 -14.19 0.98 3.41
CA GLU A 23 -12.84 0.53 3.13
C GLU A 23 -11.98 0.48 4.39
N PHE A 24 -11.24 -0.61 4.54
CA PHE A 24 -10.33 -0.85 5.65
C PHE A 24 -8.96 -1.30 5.13
N ILE A 25 -7.90 -1.00 5.89
CA ILE A 25 -6.58 -1.58 5.65
C ILE A 25 -6.27 -2.57 6.75
N LEU A 26 -6.00 -3.81 6.35
CA LEU A 26 -5.51 -4.88 7.21
C LEU A 26 -4.01 -5.01 7.02
N SER A 27 -3.25 -5.03 8.11
CA SER A 27 -1.80 -5.23 8.10
C SER A 27 -1.44 -6.65 7.64
N GLU A 28 -0.17 -6.88 7.32
CA GLU A 28 0.34 -8.24 7.04
C GLU A 28 0.16 -9.20 8.24
N THR A 29 0.08 -8.68 9.47
CA THR A 29 -0.15 -9.45 10.70
C THR A 29 -1.62 -9.68 11.03
N GLY A 30 -2.55 -9.03 10.33
CA GLY A 30 -3.99 -9.16 10.55
C GLY A 30 -4.60 -8.08 11.45
N ASP A 31 -3.86 -7.02 11.75
CA ASP A 31 -4.34 -5.89 12.55
C ASP A 31 -4.93 -4.81 11.65
N PHE A 32 -5.99 -4.14 12.08
CA PHE A 32 -6.48 -2.96 11.37
C PHE A 32 -5.47 -1.81 11.53
N VAL A 33 -5.02 -1.24 10.40
CA VAL A 33 -4.07 -0.12 10.43
C VAL A 33 -4.83 1.19 10.56
N LEU A 34 -4.60 1.90 11.66
CA LEU A 34 -5.21 3.19 11.98
C LEU A 34 -4.12 4.28 12.00
N ILE A 35 -4.41 5.45 11.41
CA ILE A 35 -3.45 6.58 11.34
C ILE A 35 -3.19 7.22 12.71
N GLY A 36 -4.08 6.98 13.67
CA GLY A 36 -4.18 7.75 14.92
C GLY A 36 -3.22 7.34 16.01
N GLU A 37 -2.48 6.25 15.83
CA GLU A 37 -1.56 5.76 16.85
C GLU A 37 -0.18 6.44 16.82
N GLY A 38 -0.02 7.57 16.11
CA GLY A 38 1.22 8.37 16.16
C GLY A 38 2.47 7.62 15.67
N ASP A 39 2.29 6.48 15.00
CA ASP A 39 3.40 5.71 14.43
C ASP A 39 3.71 6.26 13.02
N ASP A 40 4.91 6.81 12.88
CA ASP A 40 5.48 7.30 11.61
C ASP A 40 5.84 6.15 10.64
N SER A 41 5.32 4.94 10.83
CA SER A 41 5.60 3.82 9.95
C SER A 41 5.09 4.06 8.52
N LEU A 42 5.78 3.45 7.56
CA LEU A 42 5.42 3.51 6.13
C LEU A 42 3.99 3.02 5.86
N ALA A 43 3.46 2.12 6.69
CA ALA A 43 2.07 1.68 6.63
C ALA A 43 1.11 2.82 7.00
N SER A 44 1.34 3.52 8.10
CA SER A 44 0.55 4.70 8.51
C SER A 44 0.64 5.86 7.52
N LEU A 45 1.79 6.00 6.84
CA LEU A 45 2.02 7.01 5.81
C LEU A 45 1.34 6.70 4.47
N ALA A 46 1.28 5.42 4.09
CA ALA A 46 0.63 4.97 2.87
C ALA A 46 -0.90 4.87 3.01
N ASN A 47 -1.40 4.68 4.24
CA ASN A 47 -2.82 4.55 4.52
C ASN A 47 -3.38 5.93 4.88
N GLY A 48 -4.14 6.52 3.97
CA GLY A 48 -4.63 7.89 4.09
C GLY A 48 -5.90 8.06 4.92
N ALA A 49 -6.61 6.97 5.27
CA ALA A 49 -7.76 7.01 6.15
C ALA A 49 -7.87 5.79 7.09
N PHE A 50 -8.43 6.04 8.28
CA PHE A 50 -8.84 5.03 9.27
C PHE A 50 -9.98 4.14 8.76
N PHE A 51 -10.84 4.73 7.92
CA PHE A 51 -12.08 4.21 7.40
C PHE A 51 -12.53 5.18 6.32
N ASN A 52 -12.66 4.72 5.08
CA ASN A 52 -13.32 5.50 4.03
C ASN A 52 -14.74 4.98 3.86
N TYR A 53 -15.72 5.89 3.95
CA TYR A 53 -17.10 5.60 3.60
C TYR A 53 -17.52 6.43 2.39
N ALA A 54 -17.91 5.78 1.30
CA ALA A 54 -18.45 6.47 0.14
C ALA A 54 -19.67 5.76 -0.43
N ARG A 55 -20.75 6.51 -0.71
CA ARG A 55 -21.97 5.92 -1.29
C ARG A 55 -21.86 5.61 -2.79
N ALA A 56 -20.94 6.26 -3.48
CA ALA A 56 -20.74 6.13 -4.92
C ALA A 56 -19.31 6.52 -5.31
N ASN A 57 -18.86 6.15 -6.51
CA ASN A 57 -17.57 6.57 -7.08
C ASN A 57 -17.64 8.04 -7.55
N ASN A 58 -17.78 8.96 -6.60
CA ASN A 58 -18.00 10.38 -6.84
C ASN A 58 -16.81 11.21 -6.32
N GLN A 59 -16.96 12.54 -6.30
CA GLN A 59 -15.91 13.43 -5.81
C GLN A 59 -15.54 13.15 -4.35
N GLU A 60 -16.53 12.86 -3.51
CA GLU A 60 -16.31 12.48 -2.10
C GLU A 60 -15.44 11.22 -1.98
N HIS A 61 -15.69 10.19 -2.79
CA HIS A 61 -14.83 9.00 -2.85
C HIS A 61 -13.38 9.36 -3.23
N ARG A 62 -13.19 10.24 -4.21
CA ARG A 62 -11.85 10.72 -4.59
C ARG A 62 -11.18 11.54 -3.49
N ASP A 63 -11.92 12.34 -2.75
CA ASP A 63 -11.37 13.15 -1.67
C ASP A 63 -10.95 12.27 -0.48
N LEU A 64 -11.72 11.21 -0.20
CA LEU A 64 -11.37 10.20 0.80
C LEU A 64 -10.17 9.32 0.40
N ASP A 65 -10.03 8.97 -0.89
CA ASP A 65 -8.95 8.09 -1.38
C ASP A 65 -7.66 8.84 -1.78
N ILE A 66 -7.75 10.05 -2.34
CA ILE A 66 -6.66 10.73 -3.04
C ILE A 66 -6.33 12.08 -2.41
N ASN A 67 -7.35 12.91 -2.12
CA ASN A 67 -7.18 14.27 -1.63
C ASN A 67 -7.60 14.34 -0.15
N PRO A 68 -6.81 13.79 0.79
CA PRO A 68 -7.18 13.84 2.20
C PRO A 68 -7.54 15.28 2.60
N VAL A 69 -8.59 15.44 3.40
CA VAL A 69 -9.03 16.76 3.86
C VAL A 69 -7.83 17.46 4.50
N SER A 70 -7.28 18.46 3.81
CA SER A 70 -5.98 19.04 4.15
C SER A 70 -5.94 19.61 5.57
N LEU A 71 -7.09 20.00 6.12
CA LEU A 71 -7.24 20.49 7.49
C LEU A 71 -6.89 19.40 8.53
N TYR A 72 -7.27 18.15 8.27
CA TYR A 72 -7.15 17.04 9.23
C TYR A 72 -6.01 16.06 8.91
N ASP A 73 -5.33 16.24 7.78
CA ASP A 73 -4.17 15.42 7.43
C ASP A 73 -3.00 15.68 8.41
N PRO A 74 -2.46 14.64 9.09
CA PRO A 74 -1.43 14.83 10.10
C PRO A 74 -0.19 15.56 9.58
N ALA A 75 0.42 16.37 10.44
CA ALA A 75 1.58 17.18 10.08
C ALA A 75 2.76 16.33 9.54
N PHE A 76 2.99 15.15 10.11
CA PHE A 76 4.08 14.25 9.67
C PHE A 76 3.88 13.73 8.24
N ARG A 77 2.64 13.43 7.83
CA ARG A 77 2.31 12.98 6.47
C ARG A 77 2.55 14.08 5.45
N LYS A 78 2.08 15.30 5.74
CA LYS A 78 2.35 16.50 4.92
C LYS A 78 3.85 16.74 4.73
N GLN A 79 4.61 16.69 5.83
CA GLN A 79 6.06 16.87 5.80
C GLN A 79 6.76 15.79 4.97
N THR A 80 6.29 14.54 5.05
CA THR A 80 6.87 13.43 4.29
C THR A 80 6.56 13.53 2.80
N LEU A 81 5.32 13.83 2.41
CA LEU A 81 4.90 14.01 1.02
C LEU A 81 5.59 15.22 0.34
N ALA A 82 5.92 16.25 1.12
CA ALA A 82 6.68 17.41 0.64
C ALA A 82 8.15 17.07 0.29
N ARG A 83 8.72 15.99 0.83
CA ARG A 83 10.10 15.56 0.53
C ARG A 83 10.16 14.94 -0.88
N LYS A 84 11.22 15.23 -1.64
CA LYS A 84 11.44 14.68 -3.00
C LYS A 84 11.34 13.15 -3.08
N ASN A 85 11.70 12.44 -2.00
CA ASN A 85 11.68 10.98 -1.91
C ASN A 85 10.37 10.41 -1.32
N GLY A 86 9.47 11.26 -0.82
CA GLY A 86 8.18 10.85 -0.22
C GLY A 86 7.02 10.82 -1.23
N ARG A 87 7.26 11.21 -2.48
CA ARG A 87 6.25 11.12 -3.55
C ARG A 87 6.07 9.66 -3.96
N PHE A 88 4.93 9.08 -3.58
CA PHE A 88 4.53 7.75 -4.03
C PHE A 88 4.42 7.71 -5.56
N GLN A 89 5.13 6.78 -6.21
CA GLN A 89 5.02 6.55 -7.65
C GLN A 89 4.18 5.30 -7.89
N ALA A 90 2.92 5.50 -8.28
CA ALA A 90 2.02 4.40 -8.60
C ALA A 90 2.55 3.57 -9.78
N ALA A 91 2.39 2.24 -9.70
CA ALA A 91 2.86 1.33 -10.75
C ALA A 91 2.24 1.62 -12.14
N ILE A 92 1.12 2.36 -12.20
CA ILE A 92 0.42 2.74 -13.43
C ILE A 92 1.29 3.60 -14.36
N TYR A 93 2.21 4.40 -13.80
CA TYR A 93 3.12 5.25 -14.60
C TYR A 93 4.11 4.44 -15.44
N PHE A 94 4.15 3.12 -15.22
CA PHE A 94 5.01 2.18 -15.91
C PHE A 94 4.25 1.23 -16.84
N ALA A 95 2.92 1.37 -16.96
CA ALA A 95 2.09 0.53 -17.82
C ALA A 95 2.50 0.68 -19.31
N GLY A 96 2.58 -0.44 -20.03
CA GLY A 96 2.92 -0.47 -21.46
C GLY A 96 4.40 -0.23 -21.80
N LYS A 97 5.25 0.15 -20.83
CA LYS A 97 6.69 0.33 -21.08
C LYS A 97 7.43 -1.01 -20.99
N PRO A 98 8.42 -1.27 -21.86
CA PRO A 98 9.28 -2.45 -21.74
C PRO A 98 10.28 -2.24 -20.60
N LEU A 99 9.83 -2.30 -19.34
CA LEU A 99 10.62 -1.89 -18.18
C LEU A 99 11.95 -2.65 -18.04
N ARG A 100 12.04 -3.89 -18.53
CA ARG A 100 13.30 -4.65 -18.60
C ARG A 100 14.41 -3.92 -19.37
N LEU A 101 14.05 -3.07 -20.34
CA LEU A 101 15.00 -2.24 -21.11
C LEU A 101 15.40 -0.95 -20.36
N TRP A 102 14.83 -0.71 -19.18
CA TRP A 102 15.09 0.45 -18.34
C TRP A 102 15.57 -0.05 -16.96
N PRO A 103 16.85 -0.45 -16.82
CA PRO A 103 17.35 -1.18 -15.64
C PRO A 103 17.03 -0.50 -14.32
N ARG A 104 17.12 0.85 -14.29
CA ARG A 104 16.75 1.64 -13.12
C ARG A 104 15.27 1.50 -12.78
N LEU A 105 14.36 1.67 -13.74
CA LEU A 105 12.93 1.54 -13.49
C LEU A 105 12.54 0.09 -13.14
N TRP A 106 13.18 -0.89 -13.79
CA TRP A 106 12.97 -2.30 -13.45
C TRP A 106 13.40 -2.62 -12.02
N TYR A 107 14.49 -2.04 -11.54
CA TYR A 107 14.95 -2.20 -10.16
C TYR A 107 13.92 -1.73 -9.13
N TYR A 108 13.16 -0.66 -9.42
CA TYR A 108 12.06 -0.16 -8.58
C TYR A 108 10.69 -0.78 -8.91
N HIS A 109 10.60 -1.75 -9.82
CA HIS A 109 9.30 -2.30 -10.19
C HIS A 109 8.84 -3.39 -9.21
N TYR A 110 7.62 -3.30 -8.68
CA TYR A 110 7.10 -4.24 -7.65
C TYR A 110 7.01 -5.71 -8.13
N ALA A 111 6.99 -5.96 -9.44
CA ALA A 111 7.01 -7.30 -10.02
C ALA A 111 8.42 -7.87 -10.23
N ASN A 112 9.48 -7.10 -10.01
CA ASN A 112 10.86 -7.57 -10.16
C ASN A 112 11.27 -8.44 -8.96
N PRO A 113 11.64 -9.73 -9.16
CA PRO A 113 12.07 -10.62 -8.08
C PRO A 113 13.48 -10.34 -7.53
N ARG A 114 14.20 -9.39 -8.15
CA ARG A 114 15.52 -8.90 -7.73
C ARG A 114 15.56 -7.39 -7.54
N GLY A 115 14.38 -6.76 -7.49
CA GLY A 115 14.23 -5.31 -7.30
C GLY A 115 14.33 -4.91 -5.83
N ILE A 116 14.26 -3.60 -5.56
CA ILE A 116 14.33 -3.04 -4.21
C ILE A 116 13.19 -3.52 -3.29
N TYR A 117 12.05 -3.90 -3.88
CA TYR A 117 10.89 -4.43 -3.16
C TYR A 117 10.85 -5.96 -3.08
N ALA A 118 11.89 -6.66 -3.55
CA ALA A 118 11.95 -8.12 -3.50
C ALA A 118 12.37 -8.64 -2.11
N ARG A 119 11.86 -9.81 -1.73
CA ARG A 119 12.23 -10.53 -0.49
C ARG A 119 12.41 -12.01 -0.84
N GLU A 120 13.41 -12.67 -0.28
CA GLU A 120 13.70 -14.11 -0.50
C GLU A 120 13.68 -14.53 -1.98
N SER A 121 14.23 -13.69 -2.87
CA SER A 121 14.21 -13.90 -4.33
C SER A 121 12.81 -13.99 -4.97
N ARG A 122 11.78 -13.47 -4.29
CA ARG A 122 10.40 -13.31 -4.77
C ARG A 122 10.06 -11.83 -4.88
N SER A 123 9.25 -11.50 -5.88
CA SER A 123 8.79 -10.11 -6.08
C SER A 123 7.70 -9.74 -5.08
N LYS A 124 7.53 -8.44 -4.80
CA LYS A 124 6.40 -7.96 -3.99
C LYS A 124 5.05 -8.41 -4.58
N LYS A 125 4.92 -8.45 -5.91
CA LYS A 125 3.75 -9.00 -6.61
C LYS A 125 3.40 -10.43 -6.18
N TYR A 126 4.41 -11.28 -5.94
CA TYR A 126 4.19 -12.64 -5.47
C TYR A 126 3.57 -12.64 -4.07
N TYR A 127 4.13 -11.88 -3.13
CA TYR A 127 3.62 -11.79 -1.76
C TYR A 127 2.21 -11.19 -1.70
N VAL A 128 1.93 -10.14 -2.48
CA VAL A 128 0.57 -9.57 -2.63
C VAL A 128 -0.43 -10.64 -3.09
N LYS A 129 -0.04 -11.46 -4.07
CA LYS A 129 -0.89 -12.55 -4.55
C LYS A 129 -1.12 -13.63 -3.48
N GLN A 130 -0.11 -13.96 -2.68
CA GLN A 130 -0.24 -14.93 -1.60
C GLN A 130 -1.12 -14.41 -0.46
N ALA A 131 -0.94 -13.16 -0.03
CA ALA A 131 -1.76 -12.52 0.98
C ALA A 131 -3.25 -12.55 0.58
N GLY A 132 -3.56 -12.14 -0.66
CA GLY A 132 -4.92 -12.19 -1.19
C GLY A 132 -5.50 -13.61 -1.28
N LYS A 133 -4.68 -14.63 -1.57
CA LYS A 133 -5.12 -16.03 -1.54
C LYS A 133 -5.40 -16.51 -0.11
N SER A 134 -4.52 -16.18 0.82
CA SER A 134 -4.63 -16.55 2.23
C SER A 134 -5.90 -15.99 2.85
N LEU A 135 -6.15 -14.68 2.70
CA LEU A 135 -7.35 -14.02 3.20
C LEU A 135 -8.63 -14.64 2.62
N LYS A 136 -8.67 -14.90 1.31
CA LYS A 136 -9.82 -15.56 0.67
C LYS A 136 -10.09 -16.95 1.23
N ASN A 137 -9.04 -17.73 1.50
CA ASN A 137 -9.18 -19.07 2.05
C ASN A 137 -9.69 -19.02 3.50
N GLU A 138 -9.19 -18.07 4.29
CA GLU A 138 -9.66 -17.87 5.67
C GLU A 138 -11.14 -17.46 5.73
N LEU A 139 -11.57 -16.53 4.88
CA LEU A 139 -12.98 -16.14 4.81
C LEU A 139 -13.88 -17.33 4.42
N LYS A 140 -13.42 -18.19 3.51
CA LYS A 140 -14.16 -19.40 3.12
C LYS A 140 -14.24 -20.42 4.26
N SER A 141 -13.15 -20.64 5.00
CA SER A 141 -13.16 -21.61 6.09
C SER A 141 -14.05 -21.17 7.25
N ARG A 142 -14.15 -19.86 7.50
CA ARG A 142 -15.05 -19.29 8.51
C ARG A 142 -16.53 -19.36 8.12
N LYS A 143 -16.86 -19.25 6.82
CA LYS A 143 -18.25 -19.37 6.33
C LYS A 143 -18.83 -20.79 6.44
N ASN A 144 -17.95 -21.79 6.50
CA ASN A 144 -18.32 -23.21 6.60
C ASN A 144 -18.30 -23.73 8.06
N ARG A 145 -18.15 -22.85 9.04
CA ARG A 145 -18.36 -23.12 10.46
C ARG A 145 -19.71 -22.56 10.88
#